data_AF-A0A1Q9NJR1-F1
#
_entry.id   AF-A0A1Q9NJR1-F1
#
_cell.length_a   1.000
_cell.length_b   1.000
_cell.length_c   1.000
_cell.angle_alpha   90.00
_cell.angle_beta   90.00
_cell.angle_gamma   90.00
#
_symmetry.space_group_name_H-M   'P 1'
#
loop_
_entity.id
_entity.type
_entity.pdbx_description
1 polymer ?
#
loop_
_entity_poly.entity_id
_entity_poly.type
_entity_poly.pdbx_seq_one_letter_code
_entity_poly.pdbx_strand_id
1 'polypeptide(L)'
;MSKKGKKAAPAAAKSSRRRSSRSKGQAFASAKVEKLIREAGAFRVSSGAIKALNDLLGERGLEVARYSVEIARNSGRRTIKETDVALSSSK
;
A
#
# COMPACT_ATOMS: atom_id res chain seq x y z
N MET A 1 18.14 12.87 60.10
CA MET A 1 16.81 13.30 59.61
C MET A 1 17.09 14.47 58.68
N SER A 2 16.91 14.41 57.36
CA SER A 2 15.63 14.28 56.67
C SER A 2 15.88 13.84 55.22
N LYS A 3 15.27 12.72 54.82
CA LYS A 3 15.30 12.22 53.44
C LYS A 3 14.51 13.20 52.57
N LYS A 4 15.18 13.98 51.71
CA LYS A 4 14.52 14.71 50.61
C LYS A 4 13.90 13.67 49.67
N GLY A 5 12.57 13.73 49.55
CA GLY A 5 11.76 12.79 48.81
C GLY A 5 12.15 12.69 47.33
N LYS A 6 12.24 11.47 46.84
CA LYS A 6 12.21 11.15 45.41
C LYS A 6 10.85 11.59 44.85
N LYS A 7 10.79 12.73 44.17
CA LYS A 7 9.71 12.99 43.22
C LYS A 7 10.03 12.22 41.95
N ALA A 8 9.37 11.08 41.77
CA ALA A 8 9.31 10.42 40.48
C ALA A 8 8.63 11.38 39.50
N ALA A 9 9.37 11.84 38.49
CA ALA A 9 8.78 12.52 37.35
C ALA A 9 7.87 11.51 36.61
N PRO A 10 6.68 11.93 36.15
CA PRO A 10 5.80 11.03 35.42
C PRO A 10 6.50 10.56 34.14
N ALA A 11 6.52 9.23 33.96
CA ALA A 11 6.95 8.60 32.73
C ALA A 11 6.27 9.28 31.55
N ALA A 12 7.07 9.82 30.64
CA ALA A 12 6.62 10.45 29.42
C ALA A 12 5.58 9.55 28.74
N ALA A 13 4.33 10.02 28.70
CA ALA A 13 3.28 9.40 27.93
C ALA A 13 3.80 9.23 26.50
N LYS A 14 4.01 7.98 26.08
CA LYS A 14 4.34 7.66 24.69
C LYS A 14 3.24 8.27 23.85
N SER A 15 3.58 9.37 23.19
CA SER A 15 2.78 10.00 22.14
C SER A 15 2.29 8.86 21.25
N SER A 16 1.01 8.52 21.39
CA SER A 16 0.30 7.70 20.43
C SER A 16 0.22 8.56 19.19
N ARG A 17 1.34 8.57 18.45
CA ARG A 17 1.46 9.25 17.18
C ARG A 17 0.42 8.61 16.31
N ARG A 18 -0.73 9.27 16.25
CA ARG A 18 -1.88 8.92 15.43
C ARG A 18 -1.34 8.46 14.08
N ARG A 19 -1.29 7.14 13.86
CA ARG A 19 -1.11 6.55 12.53
C ARG A 19 -2.36 6.77 11.66
N SER A 20 -3.28 7.65 12.09
CA SER A 20 -4.40 8.10 11.29
C SER A 20 -3.87 9.08 10.26
N SER A 21 -3.96 8.66 8.98
CA SER A 21 -3.49 9.34 7.77
C SER A 21 -2.08 8.99 7.27
N ARG A 22 -1.71 7.70 7.27
CA ARG A 22 -0.93 7.23 6.11
C ARG A 22 -1.90 7.36 4.93
N SER A 23 -1.82 8.47 4.19
CA SER A 23 -2.54 8.65 2.92
C SER A 23 -2.53 7.32 2.19
N LYS A 24 -3.68 6.82 1.70
CA LYS A 24 -3.77 5.61 0.85
C LYS A 24 -2.50 5.57 -0.02
N GLY A 25 -1.59 4.68 0.36
CA GLY A 25 -0.20 4.78 -0.07
C GLY A 25 -0.18 4.45 -1.55
N GLN A 26 0.43 5.33 -2.36
CA GLN A 26 0.75 5.02 -3.74
C GLN A 26 1.34 3.60 -3.79
N ALA A 27 0.63 2.68 -4.44
CA ALA A 27 0.98 1.27 -4.47
C ALA A 27 2.28 1.04 -5.25
N PHE A 28 2.55 1.91 -6.23
CA PHE A 28 3.69 1.83 -7.13
C PHE A 28 4.61 3.05 -6.99
N ALA A 29 5.85 2.92 -7.45
CA ALA A 29 6.78 4.05 -7.51
C ALA A 29 6.31 5.08 -8.57
N SER A 30 6.19 6.35 -8.18
CA SER A 30 5.70 7.43 -9.04
C SER A 30 6.48 7.56 -10.35
N ALA A 31 7.80 7.35 -10.32
CA ALA A 31 8.64 7.40 -11.52
C ALA A 31 8.29 6.29 -12.53
N LYS A 32 7.88 5.10 -12.07
CA LYS A 32 7.46 4.00 -12.96
C LYS A 32 6.10 4.28 -13.57
N VAL A 33 5.18 4.83 -12.79
CA VAL A 33 3.85 5.24 -13.27
C VAL A 33 3.98 6.39 -14.27
N GLU A 34 4.83 7.38 -14.01
CA GLU A 34 5.14 8.44 -14.97
C GLU A 34 5.71 7.88 -16.27
N LYS A 35 6.68 6.96 -16.18
CA LYS A 35 7.26 6.30 -17.35
C LYS A 35 6.20 5.58 -18.18
N LEU A 36 5.28 4.85 -17.54
CA LEU A 36 4.17 4.18 -18.21
C LEU A 36 3.28 5.18 -18.98
N ILE A 37 2.96 6.33 -18.38
CA ILE A 37 2.16 7.38 -19.02
C ILE A 37 2.91 7.97 -20.24
N ARG A 38 4.23 8.14 -20.14
CA ARG A 38 5.07 8.63 -21.26
C ARG A 38 5.19 7.62 -22.38
N GLU A 39 5.32 6.33 -22.07
CA GLU A 39 5.33 5.24 -23.06
C GLU A 39 3.99 5.13 -23.81
N ALA A 40 2.88 5.53 -23.17
CA ALA A 40 1.58 5.68 -23.82
C ALA A 40 1.48 6.92 -24.74
N GLY A 41 2.55 7.73 -24.87
CA GLY A 41 2.63 8.87 -25.79
C GLY A 41 2.47 10.25 -25.14
N ALA A 42 2.40 10.35 -23.82
CA ALA A 42 2.29 11.66 -23.16
C ALA A 42 3.62 12.42 -23.13
N PHE A 43 3.61 13.67 -23.62
CA PHE A 43 4.80 14.53 -23.60
C PHE A 43 5.08 15.15 -22.22
N ARG A 44 4.03 15.57 -21.50
CA ARG A 44 4.09 16.13 -20.14
C ARG A 44 3.12 15.38 -19.24
N VAL A 45 3.54 15.16 -17.99
CA VAL A 45 2.72 14.46 -16.99
C VAL A 45 2.72 15.28 -15.71
N SER A 46 1.53 15.54 -15.16
CA SER A 46 1.38 16.22 -13.88
C SER A 46 1.53 15.24 -12.71
N SER A 47 1.96 15.73 -11.55
CA SER A 47 2.01 14.92 -10.32
C SER A 47 0.64 14.35 -9.92
N GLY A 48 -0.43 15.10 -10.20
CA GLY A 48 -1.81 14.65 -10.01
C GLY A 48 -2.19 13.47 -10.89
N ALA A 49 -1.83 13.50 -12.18
CA ALA A 49 -2.08 12.39 -13.10
C ALA A 49 -1.33 11.11 -12.68
N ILE A 50 -0.07 11.26 -12.26
CA ILE A 50 0.73 10.14 -11.74
C ILE A 50 0.04 9.52 -10.54
N LYS A 51 -0.42 10.34 -9.58
CA LYS A 51 -1.11 9.86 -8.39
C LYS A 51 -2.42 9.15 -8.74
N ALA A 52 -3.25 9.76 -9.58
CA ALA A 52 -4.53 9.19 -9.99
C ALA A 52 -4.37 7.83 -10.68
N LEU A 53 -3.41 7.70 -11.61
CA LEU A 53 -3.15 6.42 -12.26
C LEU A 53 -2.60 5.39 -11.27
N ASN A 54 -1.74 5.80 -10.34
CA ASN A 54 -1.20 4.91 -9.31
C ASN A 54 -2.30 4.36 -8.39
N ASP A 55 -3.23 5.22 -7.97
CA ASP A 55 -4.37 4.83 -7.16
C ASP A 55 -5.25 3.81 -7.92
N LEU A 56 -5.55 4.07 -9.19
CA LEU A 56 -6.34 3.16 -10.04
C LEU A 56 -5.65 1.81 -10.25
N LEU A 57 -4.35 1.82 -10.58
CA LEU A 57 -3.56 0.59 -10.72
C LEU A 57 -3.52 -0.19 -9.41
N GLY A 58 -3.42 0.50 -8.28
CA GLY A 58 -3.39 -0.11 -6.95
C GLY A 58 -4.70 -0.80 -6.62
N GLU A 59 -5.84 -0.15 -6.89
CA GLU A 59 -7.17 -0.71 -6.69
C GLU A 59 -7.39 -1.95 -7.57
N ARG A 60 -7.11 -1.84 -8.87
CA ARG A 60 -7.24 -2.97 -9.82
C ARG A 60 -6.29 -4.13 -9.49
N GLY A 61 -5.03 -3.84 -9.20
CA GLY A 61 -4.06 -4.85 -8.83
C GLY A 61 -4.44 -5.58 -7.53
N LEU A 62 -5.04 -4.86 -6.58
CA LEU A 62 -5.49 -5.45 -5.33
C LEU A 62 -6.71 -6.36 -5.51
N GLU A 63 -7.65 -6.00 -6.40
CA GLU A 63 -8.77 -6.86 -6.79
C GLU A 63 -8.26 -8.18 -7.38
N VAL A 64 -7.40 -8.12 -8.41
CA VAL A 64 -6.81 -9.30 -9.04
C VAL A 64 -6.04 -10.15 -8.03
N ALA A 65 -5.26 -9.52 -7.16
CA ALA A 65 -4.49 -10.24 -6.13
C ALA A 65 -5.39 -10.98 -5.13
N ARG A 66 -6.51 -10.37 -4.72
CA ARG A 66 -7.48 -11.01 -3.81
C ARG A 66 -8.09 -12.25 -4.45
N TYR A 67 -8.56 -12.15 -5.68
CA TYR A 67 -9.09 -13.30 -6.40
C TYR A 67 -8.04 -14.40 -6.61
N SER A 68 -6.80 -14.01 -6.91
CA SER A 68 -5.70 -14.98 -7.09
C SER A 68 -5.44 -15.76 -5.80
N VAL A 69 -5.52 -15.08 -4.65
CA VAL A 69 -5.41 -15.70 -3.32
C VAL A 69 -6.58 -16.66 -3.08
N GLU A 70 -7.81 -16.29 -3.42
CA GLU A 70 -8.98 -17.15 -3.26
C GLU A 70 -8.87 -18.43 -4.11
N ILE A 71 -8.45 -18.32 -5.37
CA ILE A 71 -8.24 -19.47 -6.25
C ILE A 71 -7.17 -20.41 -5.68
N ALA A 72 -6.03 -19.86 -5.24
CA ALA A 72 -4.97 -20.65 -4.63
C ALA A 72 -5.43 -21.35 -3.35
N ARG A 73 -6.17 -20.63 -2.48
CA ARG A 73 -6.73 -21.17 -1.23
C ARG A 73 -7.75 -22.28 -1.48
N ASN A 74 -8.66 -22.10 -2.42
CA ASN A 74 -9.64 -23.12 -2.81
C ASN A 74 -8.96 -24.38 -3.38
N SER A 75 -7.77 -24.22 -3.96
CA SER A 75 -6.92 -25.32 -4.42
C SER A 75 -6.07 -25.96 -3.31
N GLY A 76 -6.21 -25.53 -2.05
CA GLY A 76 -5.39 -25.99 -0.93
C GLY A 76 -3.94 -25.51 -0.95
N ARG A 77 -3.58 -24.58 -1.84
CA ARG A 77 -2.22 -24.05 -2.00
C ARG A 77 -2.05 -22.75 -1.23
N ARG A 78 -0.86 -22.59 -0.64
CA ARG A 78 -0.44 -21.31 -0.01
C ARG A 78 0.33 -20.40 -0.96
N THR A 79 0.81 -20.94 -2.07
CA THR A 79 1.57 -20.22 -3.10
C THR A 79 0.67 -19.92 -4.29
N ILE A 80 0.62 -18.64 -4.67
CA ILE A 80 -0.07 -18.15 -5.87
C ILE A 80 0.81 -18.49 -7.08
N LYS A 81 0.21 -19.09 -8.11
CA LYS A 81 0.85 -19.41 -9.39
C LYS A 81 0.39 -18.43 -10.48
N GLU A 82 1.13 -18.40 -11.57
CA GLU A 82 0.80 -17.64 -12.78
C GLU A 82 -0.63 -17.93 -13.28
N THR A 83 -1.04 -19.20 -13.20
CA THR A 83 -2.40 -19.65 -13.53
C THR A 83 -3.48 -18.95 -12.69
N ASP A 84 -3.23 -18.72 -11.40
CA ASP A 84 -4.21 -18.11 -10.51
C ASP A 84 -4.39 -16.63 -10.85
N VAL A 85 -3.31 -15.94 -11.22
CA VAL A 85 -3.33 -14.54 -11.65
C VAL A 85 -4.03 -14.39 -13.00
N ALA A 86 -3.73 -15.27 -13.96
CA ALA A 86 -4.37 -15.27 -15.28
C ALA A 86 -5.89 -15.49 -15.19
N LEU A 87 -6.33 -16.46 -14.37
CA LEU A 87 -7.76 -16.72 -14.12
C LEU A 87 -8.46 -15.56 -13.41
N SER A 88 -7.74 -14.86 -12.53
CA SER A 88 -8.26 -13.70 -11.81
C SER A 88 -8.46 -12.47 -12.69
N SER A 89 -7.75 -12.36 -13.82
CA SER A 89 -7.87 -11.22 -14.73
C SER A 89 -9.16 -11.22 -15.56
N SER A 90 -9.91 -12.32 -15.59
CA SER A 90 -11.11 -12.49 -16.42
C SER A 90 -12.42 -12.33 -15.63
N LYS A 91 -12.36 -11.91 -14.37
CA LYS A 91 -13.49 -11.80 -13.45
C LYS A 91 -13.73 -10.34 -13.07
#